data_AF-A0A8J4TK89-F1
#
_entry.id   AF-A0A8J4TK89-F1
#
_cell.length_a   1.000
_cell.length_b   1.000
_cell.length_c   1.000
_cell.angle_alpha   90.00
_cell.angle_beta   90.00
_cell.angle_gamma   90.00
#
_symmetry.space_group_name_H-M   'P 1'
#
loop_
_entity.id
_entity.type
_entity.pdbx_description
1 polymer ?
#
loop_
_entity_poly.entity_id
_entity_poly.type
_entity_poly.pdbx_seq_one_letter_code
_entity_poly.pdbx_strand_id
1 'polypeptide(L)'
;MRSAGALVLVSVCALTAYYIYSPVPDNIEQRWKLMITDCFFRSLSHLADFTELLGLAEYMDVMMFITLLENVVPLSDERVKVVEERFDGVEVVVYEPRKDRGTGKMRRAVIYLHGGGWCLGSS
;
A
#
# COMPACT_ATOMS: atom_id res chain seq x y z
N MET A 1 -24.36 -29.47 21.36
CA MET A 1 -23.28 -28.48 21.62
C MET A 1 -22.12 -28.58 20.62
N ARG A 2 -21.59 -29.78 20.30
CA ARG A 2 -20.50 -29.95 19.30
C ARG A 2 -20.86 -29.56 17.86
N SER A 3 -22.10 -29.80 17.43
CA SER A 3 -22.58 -29.49 16.08
C SER A 3 -22.78 -27.99 15.83
N ALA A 4 -23.28 -27.24 16.82
CA ALA A 4 -23.47 -25.79 16.71
C ALA A 4 -22.13 -25.05 16.56
N GLY A 5 -21.11 -25.44 17.33
CA GLY A 5 -19.77 -24.86 17.19
C GLY A 5 -19.14 -25.13 15.82
N ALA A 6 -19.32 -26.35 15.30
CA ALA A 6 -18.86 -26.68 13.95
C ALA A 6 -19.58 -25.87 12.86
N LEU A 7 -20.90 -25.69 12.98
CA LEU A 7 -21.68 -24.88 12.03
C LEU A 7 -21.25 -23.41 12.03
N VAL A 8 -21.03 -22.82 13.20
CA VAL A 8 -20.54 -21.43 13.32
C VAL A 8 -19.17 -21.30 12.67
N LEU A 9 -18.24 -22.22 12.96
CA LEU A 9 -16.90 -22.19 12.38
C LEU A 9 -16.94 -22.27 10.85
N VAL A 10 -17.70 -23.22 10.29
CA VAL A 10 -17.84 -23.37 8.83
C VAL A 10 -18.45 -22.11 8.22
N SER A 11 -19.46 -21.52 8.86
CA SER A 11 -20.11 -20.31 8.37
C SER A 11 -19.14 -19.12 8.36
N VAL A 12 -18.37 -18.92 9.43
CA VAL A 12 -17.34 -17.87 9.50
C VAL A 12 -16.28 -18.08 8.42
N CYS A 13 -15.76 -19.30 8.27
CA CYS A 13 -14.77 -19.59 7.22
C CYS A 13 -15.31 -19.33 5.81
N ALA A 14 -16.55 -19.74 5.53
CA ALA A 14 -17.19 -19.52 4.23
C ALA A 14 -17.39 -18.03 3.94
N LEU A 15 -17.88 -17.26 4.91
CA LEU A 15 -18.08 -15.81 4.78
C LEU A 15 -16.74 -15.07 4.62
N THR A 16 -15.71 -15.46 5.36
CA THR A 16 -14.36 -14.89 5.22
C THR A 16 -13.77 -15.20 3.85
N ALA A 17 -13.87 -16.44 3.38
CA ALA A 17 -13.40 -16.82 2.06
C ALA A 17 -14.14 -16.05 0.95
N TYR A 18 -15.46 -15.88 1.10
CA TYR A 18 -16.26 -15.07 0.19
C TYR A 18 -15.84 -13.60 0.18
N TYR A 19 -15.57 -13.02 1.36
CA TYR A 19 -15.18 -11.62 1.48
C TYR A 19 -13.79 -11.33 0.88
N ILE A 20 -12.83 -12.25 1.08
CA ILE A 20 -11.49 -12.19 0.46
C ILE A 20 -11.58 -12.40 -1.05
N TYR A 21 -12.54 -13.20 -1.52
CA TYR A 21 -12.64 -13.51 -2.93
C TYR A 21 -13.04 -12.30 -3.77
N SER A 22 -12.17 -11.95 -4.73
CA SER A 22 -12.44 -10.98 -5.79
C SER A 22 -11.99 -11.61 -7.12
N PRO A 23 -12.78 -11.50 -8.20
CA PRO A 23 -12.42 -12.07 -9.50
C PRO A 23 -11.21 -11.33 -10.09
N VAL A 24 -10.04 -11.98 -10.06
CA VAL A 24 -8.78 -11.45 -10.62
C VAL A 24 -8.45 -12.17 -11.93
N PRO A 25 -7.98 -11.49 -13.00
CA PRO A 25 -7.67 -12.11 -14.30
C PRO A 25 -6.56 -13.17 -14.34
N ASP A 26 -6.76 -14.21 -15.18
CA ASP A 26 -5.85 -15.24 -15.79
C ASP A 26 -4.32 -14.98 -15.81
N ASN A 27 -3.93 -13.74 -16.07
CA ASN A 27 -2.54 -13.36 -16.32
C ASN A 27 -1.78 -12.88 -15.08
N ILE A 28 -2.42 -12.70 -13.92
CA ILE A 28 -1.75 -12.25 -12.71
C ILE A 28 -1.21 -13.47 -11.95
N GLU A 29 0.12 -13.52 -11.75
CA GLU A 29 0.78 -14.62 -11.06
C GLU A 29 0.39 -14.70 -9.57
N GLN A 30 0.35 -13.56 -8.88
CA GLN A 30 0.19 -13.49 -7.41
C GLN A 30 -1.21 -12.99 -6.99
N ARG A 31 -2.28 -13.60 -7.53
CA ARG A 31 -3.68 -13.17 -7.28
C ARG A 31 -4.06 -13.12 -5.82
N TRP A 32 -3.66 -14.13 -5.06
CA TRP A 32 -4.04 -14.23 -3.65
C TRP A 32 -3.49 -13.07 -2.83
N LYS A 33 -2.29 -12.56 -3.17
CA LYS A 33 -1.75 -11.34 -2.53
C LYS A 33 -2.62 -10.14 -2.87
N LEU A 34 -2.96 -9.98 -4.15
CA LEU A 34 -3.82 -8.89 -4.59
C LEU A 34 -5.20 -8.93 -3.92
N MET A 35 -5.82 -10.11 -3.82
CA MET A 35 -7.11 -10.32 -3.16
C MET A 35 -7.05 -10.00 -1.66
N ILE A 36 -5.98 -10.41 -0.97
CA ILE A 36 -5.79 -10.06 0.45
C ILE A 36 -5.57 -8.55 0.62
N THR A 37 -4.79 -7.93 -0.26
CA THR A 37 -4.56 -6.47 -0.24
C THR A 37 -5.86 -5.70 -0.51
N ASP A 38 -6.64 -6.09 -1.51
CA ASP A 38 -7.97 -5.51 -1.79
C ASP A 38 -8.92 -5.68 -0.60
N CYS A 39 -8.99 -6.89 -0.05
CA CYS A 39 -9.77 -7.20 1.14
C CYS A 39 -9.38 -6.31 2.34
N PHE A 40 -8.09 -6.03 2.52
CA PHE A 40 -7.61 -5.13 3.57
C PHE A 40 -8.11 -3.69 3.36
N PHE A 41 -7.93 -3.14 2.15
CA PHE A 41 -8.40 -1.78 1.84
C PHE A 41 -9.92 -1.63 1.94
N ARG A 42 -10.69 -2.64 1.50
CA ARG A 42 -12.16 -2.65 1.65
C ARG A 42 -12.58 -2.64 3.12
N SER A 43 -11.95 -3.47 3.95
CA SER A 43 -12.23 -3.50 5.38
C SER A 43 -11.91 -2.16 6.06
N LEU A 44 -10.82 -1.52 5.66
CA LEU A 44 -10.48 -0.21 6.20
C LEU A 44 -11.43 0.89 5.73
N SER A 45 -11.87 0.84 4.47
CA SER A 45 -12.88 1.76 3.93
C SER A 45 -14.19 1.66 4.73
N HIS A 46 -14.65 0.43 5.00
CA HIS A 46 -15.82 0.21 5.86
C HIS A 46 -15.62 0.72 7.30
N LEU A 47 -14.42 0.59 7.85
CA LEU A 47 -14.11 1.14 9.16
C LEU A 47 -14.16 2.68 9.13
N ALA A 48 -13.60 3.30 8.10
CA ALA A 48 -13.62 4.75 7.91
C ALA A 48 -15.05 5.30 7.77
N ASP A 49 -15.87 4.67 6.92
CA ASP A 49 -17.30 4.99 6.78
C ASP A 49 -18.02 4.89 8.15
N PHE A 50 -17.74 3.82 8.91
CA PHE A 50 -18.35 3.61 10.21
C PHE A 50 -17.92 4.67 11.23
N THR A 51 -16.65 5.05 11.28
CA THR A 51 -16.17 6.10 12.18
C THR A 51 -16.72 7.48 11.81
N GLU A 52 -16.88 7.75 10.51
CA GLU A 52 -17.47 8.99 10.00
C GLU A 52 -18.96 9.07 10.34
N LEU A 53 -19.70 7.98 10.17
CA LEU A 53 -21.11 7.88 10.59
C LEU A 53 -21.31 8.13 12.09
N LEU A 54 -20.33 7.74 12.92
CA LEU A 54 -20.34 8.00 14.36
C LEU A 54 -19.86 9.43 14.72
N GLY A 55 -19.33 10.19 13.75
CA GLY A 55 -18.75 11.51 13.97
C GLY A 55 -17.42 11.49 14.74
N LEU A 56 -16.69 10.37 14.70
CA LEU A 56 -15.43 10.18 15.45
C LEU A 56 -14.19 10.65 14.66
N ALA A 57 -14.19 10.47 13.35
CA ALA A 57 -13.10 10.86 12.45
C ALA A 57 -13.66 11.03 11.03
N GLU A 58 -13.02 11.88 10.22
CA GLU A 58 -13.34 11.96 8.79
C GLU A 58 -12.77 10.74 8.06
N TYR A 59 -13.42 10.33 6.96
CA TYR A 59 -12.97 9.17 6.17
C TYR A 59 -11.49 9.29 5.76
N MET A 60 -11.08 10.48 5.32
CA MET A 60 -9.73 10.72 4.83
C MET A 60 -8.67 10.68 5.92
N ASP A 61 -9.01 11.03 7.16
CA ASP A 61 -8.10 10.93 8.29
C ASP A 61 -7.76 9.46 8.59
N VAL A 62 -8.77 8.58 8.54
CA VAL A 62 -8.59 7.14 8.74
C VAL A 62 -7.76 6.52 7.61
N MET A 63 -7.97 6.95 6.36
CA MET A 63 -7.15 6.51 5.24
C MET A 63 -5.70 6.98 5.36
N MET A 64 -5.48 8.26 5.68
CA MET A 64 -4.14 8.85 5.83
C MET A 64 -3.32 8.17 6.95
N PHE A 65 -3.98 7.63 7.97
CA PHE A 65 -3.32 6.86 9.02
C PHE A 65 -2.51 5.67 8.48
N ILE A 66 -2.93 5.05 7.36
CA ILE A 66 -2.15 3.99 6.70
C ILE A 66 -0.78 4.52 6.26
N THR A 67 -0.76 5.69 5.61
CA THR A 67 0.49 6.31 5.13
C THR A 67 1.48 6.52 6.26
N LEU A 68 1.00 6.87 7.45
CA LEU A 68 1.86 7.01 8.64
C LEU A 68 2.44 5.65 9.10
N LEU A 69 1.65 4.57 9.01
CA LEU A 69 2.11 3.22 9.35
C LEU A 69 3.07 2.63 8.31
N GLU A 70 2.90 2.99 7.04
CA GLU A 70 3.71 2.52 5.92
C GLU A 70 4.96 3.36 5.68
N ASN A 71 5.20 4.41 6.48
CA ASN A 71 6.35 5.28 6.30
C ASN A 71 7.66 4.48 6.49
N VAL A 72 8.47 4.44 5.43
CA VAL A 72 9.77 3.79 5.42
C VAL A 72 10.85 4.84 5.21
N VAL A 73 11.86 4.83 6.10
CA VAL A 73 13.00 5.73 5.96
C VAL A 73 13.84 5.32 4.73
N PRO A 74 14.11 6.25 3.80
CA PRO A 74 14.99 5.97 2.68
C PRO A 74 16.42 5.69 3.16
N LEU A 75 16.94 4.50 2.85
CA LEU A 75 18.29 4.08 3.25
C LEU A 75 19.18 3.86 2.03
N SER A 76 20.39 4.42 2.10
CA SER A 76 21.45 4.15 1.13
C SER A 76 22.05 2.76 1.36
N ASP A 77 22.47 2.10 0.27
CA ASP A 77 23.21 0.84 0.31
C ASP A 77 24.51 0.89 -0.52
N GLU A 78 25.16 -0.25 -0.72
CA GLU A 78 26.40 -0.35 -1.51
C GLU A 78 26.23 0.06 -2.98
N ARG A 79 25.02 -0.04 -3.53
CA ARG A 79 24.70 0.12 -4.96
C ARG A 79 24.01 1.44 -5.26
N VAL A 80 23.21 1.97 -4.34
CA VAL A 80 22.36 3.14 -4.53
C VAL A 80 22.54 4.09 -3.34
N LYS A 81 22.86 5.33 -3.66
CA LYS A 81 22.78 6.46 -2.73
C LYS A 81 21.35 6.99 -2.79
N VAL A 82 20.72 7.13 -1.64
CA VAL A 82 19.37 7.68 -1.50
C VAL A 82 19.48 9.01 -0.77
N VAL A 83 18.90 10.06 -1.33
CA VAL A 83 18.95 11.43 -0.77
C VAL A 83 17.55 12.04 -0.83
N GLU A 84 17.11 12.61 0.28
CA GLU A 84 15.94 13.47 0.33
C GLU A 84 16.34 14.88 -0.13
N GLU A 85 15.65 15.39 -1.14
CA GLU A 85 15.89 16.70 -1.75
C GLU A 85 14.57 17.45 -1.93
N ARG A 86 14.66 18.74 -2.27
CA ARG A 86 13.49 19.54 -2.63
C ARG A 86 13.63 20.12 -4.03
N PHE A 87 12.74 19.74 -4.93
CA PHE A 87 12.67 20.28 -6.29
C PHE A 87 11.50 21.26 -6.37
N ASP A 88 11.80 22.54 -6.59
CA ASP A 88 10.78 23.61 -6.66
C ASP A 88 9.79 23.60 -5.47
N GLY A 89 10.29 23.31 -4.27
CA GLY A 89 9.49 23.23 -3.05
C GLY A 89 8.77 21.89 -2.81
N VAL A 90 8.84 20.95 -3.74
CA VAL A 90 8.28 19.59 -3.59
C VAL A 90 9.34 18.65 -3.02
N GLU A 91 9.00 17.92 -1.96
CA GLU A 91 9.87 16.89 -1.36
C GLU A 91 9.99 15.68 -2.30
N VAL A 92 11.22 15.26 -2.55
CA VAL A 92 11.52 14.15 -3.44
C VAL A 92 12.62 13.27 -2.86
N VAL A 93 12.58 11.98 -3.18
CA VAL A 93 13.66 11.05 -2.87
C VAL A 93 14.41 10.72 -4.16
N VAL A 94 15.71 11.03 -4.18
CA VAL A 94 16.59 10.81 -5.31
C VAL A 94 17.40 9.54 -5.09
N TYR A 95 17.21 8.57 -5.98
CA TYR A 95 17.97 7.32 -6.02
C TYR A 95 19.09 7.40 -7.06
N GLU A 96 20.33 7.48 -6.60
CA GLU A 96 21.51 7.60 -7.46
C GLU A 96 22.38 6.32 -7.41
N PRO A 97 22.58 5.63 -8.55
CA PRO A 97 23.48 4.47 -8.59
C PRO A 97 24.94 4.87 -8.33
N ARG A 98 25.58 4.23 -7.34
CA ARG A 98 26.98 4.47 -6.95
C ARG A 98 28.01 3.97 -7.95
N LYS A 99 27.67 2.93 -8.75
CA LYS A 99 28.61 2.39 -9.75
C LYS A 99 28.83 3.42 -10.86
N ASP A 100 30.09 3.84 -11.01
CA ASP A 100 30.52 4.59 -12.19
C ASP A 100 30.50 3.64 -13.40
N ARG A 101 29.59 3.87 -14.34
CA ARG A 101 29.51 3.13 -15.61
C ARG A 101 30.26 3.82 -16.76
N GLY A 102 31.17 4.75 -16.44
CA GLY A 102 32.02 5.39 -17.43
C GLY A 102 31.72 6.88 -17.52
N THR A 103 32.60 7.66 -16.90
CA THR A 103 33.13 8.97 -17.31
C THR A 103 32.34 9.72 -18.39
N GLY A 104 31.57 10.73 -17.94
CA GLY A 104 31.30 11.94 -18.73
C GLY A 104 30.04 11.98 -19.60
N LYS A 105 29.21 10.93 -19.65
CA LYS A 105 27.92 10.99 -20.36
C LYS A 105 26.77 11.33 -19.40
N MET A 106 25.98 12.34 -19.74
CA MET A 106 24.71 12.63 -19.06
C MET A 106 23.85 11.36 -19.01
N ARG A 107 23.34 11.05 -17.82
CA ARG A 107 22.47 9.90 -17.59
C ARG A 107 21.02 10.33 -17.80
N ARG A 108 20.18 9.41 -18.27
CA ARG A 108 18.72 9.62 -18.29
C ARG A 108 18.19 9.47 -16.87
N ALA A 109 17.37 10.42 -16.44
CA ALA A 109 16.60 10.31 -15.20
C ALA A 109 15.26 9.59 -15.47
N VAL A 110 14.71 8.98 -14.42
CA VAL A 110 13.35 8.44 -14.41
C VAL A 110 12.59 9.20 -13.33
N ILE A 111 11.42 9.75 -13.70
CA ILE A 111 10.49 10.35 -12.75
C ILE A 111 9.49 9.26 -12.38
N TYR A 112 9.49 8.87 -11.11
CA TYR A 112 8.53 7.93 -10.56
C TYR A 112 7.51 8.70 -9.73
N LEU A 113 6.23 8.49 -10.01
CA LEU A 113 5.12 9.02 -9.23
C LEU A 113 4.45 7.81 -8.58
N HIS A 114 4.38 7.80 -7.25
CA HIS A 114 3.77 6.67 -6.54
C HIS A 114 2.25 6.63 -6.78
N GLY A 115 1.66 5.46 -6.52
CA GLY A 115 0.22 5.25 -6.60
C GLY A 115 -0.51 5.76 -5.35
N GLY A 116 -1.53 5.04 -4.90
CA GLY A 116 -2.25 5.37 -3.65
C GLY A 116 -3.44 6.31 -3.82
N GLY A 117 -3.95 6.46 -5.05
CA GLY A 117 -5.25 7.08 -5.30
C GLY A 117 -5.37 8.51 -4.78
N TRP A 118 -4.27 9.27 -4.76
CA TRP A 118 -4.19 10.66 -4.26
C TRP A 118 -4.41 10.84 -2.75
N CYS A 119 -4.47 9.76 -1.98
CA CYS A 119 -4.69 9.81 -0.53
C CYS A 119 -3.68 9.00 0.28
N LEU A 120 -3.03 8.01 -0.34
CA LEU A 120 -2.17 7.03 0.32
C LEU A 120 -0.74 7.05 -0.23
N GLY A 121 0.21 6.70 0.64
CA GLY A 121 1.63 6.68 0.34
C GLY A 121 2.32 8.02 0.60
N SER A 122 3.64 7.96 0.80
CA SER A 122 4.49 9.13 0.98
C SER A 122 5.58 9.17 -0.08
N SER A 123 6.25 10.32 -0.16
CA SER A 123 7.59 10.44 -0.72
C SER A 123 8.59 9.60 0.06
#